data_AF-A0A021VQT7-F1
#
_entry.id   AF-A0A021VQT7-F1
#
_cell.length_a   1.000
_cell.length_b   1.000
_cell.length_c   1.000
_cell.angle_alpha   90.00
_cell.angle_beta   90.00
_cell.angle_gamma   90.00
#
_symmetry.space_group_name_H-M   'P 1'
#
loop_
_entity.id
_entity.type
_entity.pdbx_description
1 polymer ?
#
loop_
_entity_poly.entity_id
_entity_poly.type
_entity_poly.pdbx_seq_one_letter_code
_entity_poly.pdbx_strand_id
1 'polypeptide(L)'
;MGDGRLDARGWAAAAWPDDDWSRARVEHGAFHEVLVLPTGPVARLTDGRGHRERTQREAAVTSVVAGLDLGVPVPTPLSEPVTADGVTGVLVSRVAGEPRSASHWSDVRHGMVQLLDRLRAVHRDGATAALPPVRSWCGGASWPALVREQLAPRLPPSARSTAARVVADVLEAEAEADACLVHGDLGLHNVLWPDAGDDAGLTGLIDVDHAAWADPAVDVAPLVGAFGVQQLAADVEPDLLHRAMVHRATLSLQVAAAAELAGRTALRDHALATVARRVAEGTLYEPHGLRPHRRP
;
A
#
# COMPACT_ATOMS: atom_id res chain seq x y z
N MET A 1 -23.45 20.57 -3.28
CA MET A 1 -22.47 20.62 -4.39
C MET A 1 -22.17 19.19 -4.75
N GLY A 2 -22.51 18.78 -5.98
CA GLY A 2 -22.40 17.39 -6.40
C GLY A 2 -20.97 16.88 -6.25
N ASP A 3 -20.86 15.60 -5.95
CA ASP A 3 -19.61 14.84 -5.94
C ASP A 3 -19.06 14.81 -7.38
N GLY A 4 -18.48 15.93 -7.80
CA GLY A 4 -17.99 16.15 -9.15
C GLY A 4 -16.74 15.30 -9.32
N ARG A 5 -16.90 14.13 -9.94
CA ARG A 5 -15.77 13.32 -10.41
C ARG A 5 -14.84 14.22 -11.21
N LEU A 6 -13.56 14.20 -10.84
CA LEU A 6 -12.49 14.86 -11.57
C LEU A 6 -12.59 14.47 -13.06
N ASP A 7 -12.56 15.45 -13.95
CA ASP A 7 -12.31 15.17 -15.36
C ASP A 7 -10.81 14.91 -15.54
N ALA A 8 -10.38 13.70 -15.19
CA ALA A 8 -8.96 13.35 -15.15
C ALA A 8 -8.30 13.41 -16.53
N ARG A 9 -9.03 13.01 -17.58
CA ARG A 9 -8.51 13.10 -18.96
C ARG A 9 -8.36 14.55 -19.39
N GLY A 10 -9.35 15.41 -19.11
CA GLY A 10 -9.27 16.84 -19.41
C GLY A 10 -8.14 17.51 -18.63
N TRP A 11 -8.00 17.20 -17.34
CA TRP A 11 -6.92 17.71 -16.51
C TRP A 11 -5.53 17.28 -17.04
N ALA A 12 -5.36 16.00 -17.36
CA ALA A 12 -4.10 15.48 -17.88
C ALA A 12 -3.75 16.05 -19.26
N ALA A 13 -4.74 16.23 -20.14
CA ALA A 13 -4.53 16.89 -21.43
C ALA A 13 -4.08 18.35 -21.31
N ALA A 14 -4.53 19.06 -20.26
CA ALA A 14 -4.04 20.40 -19.96
C ALA A 14 -2.63 20.41 -19.36
N ALA A 15 -2.32 19.45 -18.48
CA ALA A 15 -1.03 19.35 -17.79
C ALA A 15 0.10 18.81 -18.69
N TRP A 16 -0.21 17.82 -19.54
CA TRP A 16 0.73 17.12 -20.41
C TRP A 16 0.13 16.99 -21.82
N PRO A 17 0.17 18.09 -22.61
CA PRO A 17 -0.50 18.17 -23.91
C PRO A 17 0.13 17.32 -25.00
N ASP A 18 1.36 16.81 -24.77
CA ASP A 18 2.10 16.00 -25.74
C ASP A 18 1.56 14.55 -25.84
N ASP A 19 0.79 14.09 -24.85
CA ASP A 19 0.21 12.76 -24.77
C ASP A 19 -1.31 12.76 -25.09
N ASP A 20 -1.79 11.73 -25.81
CA ASP A 20 -3.21 11.58 -26.15
C ASP A 20 -4.03 10.91 -25.03
N TRP A 21 -4.31 11.67 -23.96
CA TRP A 21 -5.07 11.21 -22.80
C TRP A 21 -6.52 10.79 -23.10
N SER A 22 -7.06 11.12 -24.28
CA SER A 22 -8.38 10.65 -24.69
C SER A 22 -8.45 9.12 -24.81
N ARG A 23 -7.30 8.49 -25.07
CA ARG A 23 -7.14 7.04 -25.21
C ARG A 23 -6.78 6.33 -23.91
N ALA A 24 -6.57 7.06 -22.83
CA ALA A 24 -6.17 6.46 -21.56
C ALA A 24 -7.31 5.63 -20.96
N ARG A 25 -6.99 4.44 -20.46
CA ARG A 25 -7.85 3.71 -19.52
C ARG A 25 -7.79 4.45 -18.18
N VAL A 26 -8.94 4.69 -17.57
CA VAL A 26 -9.03 5.30 -16.23
C VAL A 26 -9.21 4.19 -15.21
N GLU A 27 -8.28 4.11 -14.28
CA GLU A 27 -8.29 3.24 -13.12
C GLU A 27 -8.47 4.08 -11.85
N HIS A 28 -9.05 3.49 -10.82
CA HIS A 28 -9.33 4.17 -9.56
C HIS A 28 -8.69 3.45 -8.38
N GLY A 29 -7.75 4.14 -7.73
CA GLY A 29 -7.23 3.76 -6.42
C GLY A 29 -8.02 4.44 -5.30
N ALA A 30 -7.70 4.11 -4.05
CA ALA A 30 -8.34 4.73 -2.88
C ALA A 30 -8.01 6.24 -2.76
N PHE A 31 -6.83 6.65 -3.25
CA PHE A 31 -6.31 8.01 -3.12
C PHE A 31 -5.88 8.63 -4.46
N HIS A 32 -6.03 7.90 -5.56
CA HIS A 32 -5.55 8.30 -6.87
C HIS A 32 -6.57 7.98 -7.95
N GLU A 33 -6.60 8.85 -8.96
CA GLU A 33 -7.13 8.53 -10.28
C GLU A 33 -5.95 8.30 -11.22
N VAL A 34 -5.93 7.15 -11.89
CA VAL A 34 -4.78 6.69 -12.66
C VAL A 34 -5.17 6.58 -14.12
N LEU A 35 -4.44 7.26 -15.00
CA LEU A 35 -4.64 7.22 -16.44
C LEU A 35 -3.52 6.39 -17.06
N VAL A 36 -3.89 5.26 -17.67
CA VAL A 36 -2.95 4.34 -18.32
C VAL A 36 -3.09 4.46 -19.82
N LEU A 37 -2.06 4.98 -20.50
CA LEU A 37 -2.00 4.96 -21.95
C LEU A 37 -1.62 3.55 -22.45
N PRO A 38 -2.16 3.10 -23.61
CA PRO A 38 -1.77 1.81 -24.19
C PRO A 38 -0.27 1.70 -24.46
N THR A 39 0.31 2.80 -24.93
CA THR A 39 1.73 3.01 -25.16
C THR A 39 2.08 4.38 -24.62
N GLY A 40 3.00 4.46 -23.67
CA GLY A 40 3.42 5.74 -23.08
C GLY A 40 3.37 5.76 -21.56
N PRO A 41 3.36 6.97 -20.97
CA PRO A 41 3.37 7.14 -19.52
C PRO A 41 2.04 6.75 -18.87
N VAL A 42 2.12 6.61 -17.55
CA VAL A 42 0.95 6.52 -16.65
C VAL A 42 0.88 7.82 -15.87
N ALA A 43 -0.26 8.50 -15.89
CA ALA A 43 -0.49 9.64 -15.01
C ALA A 43 -1.16 9.19 -13.71
N ARG A 44 -0.62 9.63 -12.57
CA ARG A 44 -1.21 9.41 -11.25
C ARG A 44 -1.68 10.74 -10.72
N LEU A 45 -2.99 10.91 -10.56
CA LEU A 45 -3.63 12.13 -10.12
C LEU A 45 -4.12 12.00 -8.70
N THR A 46 -3.87 13.03 -7.91
CA THR A 46 -4.14 13.06 -6.48
C THR A 46 -4.89 14.35 -6.16
N ASP A 47 -6.02 14.22 -5.47
CA ASP A 47 -6.87 15.32 -5.06
C ASP A 47 -7.19 15.24 -3.54
N GLY A 48 -7.88 16.25 -3.03
CA GLY A 48 -8.24 16.33 -1.60
C GLY A 48 -7.16 17.02 -0.75
N ARG A 49 -7.30 16.98 0.57
CA ARG A 49 -6.40 17.72 1.47
C ARG A 49 -4.97 17.14 1.39
N GLY A 50 -3.98 18.01 1.30
CA GLY A 50 -2.57 17.61 1.29
C GLY A 50 -2.13 16.91 0.00
N HIS A 51 -2.90 17.05 -1.09
CA HIS A 51 -2.62 16.38 -2.36
C HIS A 51 -1.22 16.68 -2.89
N ARG A 52 -0.76 17.94 -2.80
CA ARG A 52 0.57 18.37 -3.25
C ARG A 52 1.68 17.68 -2.47
N GLU A 53 1.68 17.78 -1.14
CA GLU A 53 2.72 17.19 -0.28
C GLU A 53 2.75 15.67 -0.41
N ARG A 54 1.56 15.05 -0.56
CA ARG A 54 1.44 13.61 -0.79
C ARG A 54 2.07 13.19 -2.11
N THR A 55 1.70 13.81 -3.23
CA THR A 55 2.27 13.46 -4.55
C THR A 55 3.77 13.71 -4.60
N GLN A 56 4.27 14.78 -3.97
CA GLN A 56 5.71 15.07 -3.87
C GLN A 56 6.46 13.96 -3.13
N ARG A 57 5.94 13.54 -1.97
CA ARG A 57 6.51 12.43 -1.20
C ARG A 57 6.48 11.13 -2.00
N GLU A 58 5.36 10.81 -2.64
CA GLU A 58 5.18 9.58 -3.41
C GLU A 58 6.12 9.53 -4.63
N ALA A 59 6.28 10.65 -5.35
CA ALA A 59 7.23 10.76 -6.44
C ALA A 59 8.69 10.61 -5.96
N ALA A 60 9.04 11.21 -4.81
CA ALA A 60 10.36 11.07 -4.22
C ALA A 60 10.67 9.62 -3.81
N VAL A 61 9.72 8.93 -3.15
CA VAL A 61 9.85 7.51 -2.81
C VAL A 61 10.00 6.66 -4.06
N THR A 62 9.14 6.88 -5.06
CA THR A 62 9.19 6.15 -6.33
C THR A 62 10.55 6.34 -7.02
N SER A 63 11.11 7.55 -7.01
CA SER A 63 12.44 7.83 -7.55
C SER A 63 13.55 7.05 -6.84
N VAL A 64 13.51 6.98 -5.50
CA VAL A 64 14.47 6.19 -4.72
C VAL A 64 14.37 4.71 -5.06
N VAL A 65 13.15 4.15 -5.10
CA VAL A 65 12.93 2.72 -5.39
C VAL A 65 13.30 2.39 -6.84
N ALA A 66 13.04 3.28 -7.79
CA ALA A 66 13.44 3.12 -9.19
C ALA A 66 14.96 3.05 -9.40
N GLY A 67 15.75 3.60 -8.46
CA GLY A 67 17.20 3.47 -8.44
C GLY A 67 17.72 2.14 -7.88
N LEU A 68 16.84 1.26 -7.36
CA LEU A 68 17.22 -0.02 -6.77
C LEU A 68 17.16 -1.16 -7.79
N ASP A 69 18.10 -2.09 -7.67
CA ASP A 69 18.03 -3.36 -8.38
C ASP A 69 17.19 -4.38 -7.60
N LEU A 70 15.87 -4.34 -7.83
CA LEU A 70 14.93 -5.32 -7.26
C LEU A 70 14.79 -6.58 -8.16
N GLY A 71 15.55 -6.66 -9.25
CA GLY A 71 15.43 -7.71 -10.27
C GLY A 71 14.05 -7.80 -10.95
N VAL A 72 13.20 -6.78 -10.77
CA VAL A 72 11.94 -6.55 -11.47
C VAL A 72 11.81 -5.06 -11.77
N PRO A 73 11.24 -4.67 -12.93
CA PRO A 73 10.92 -3.28 -13.22
C PRO A 73 9.95 -2.65 -12.21
N VAL A 74 10.19 -1.39 -11.89
CA VAL A 74 9.28 -0.52 -11.10
C VAL A 74 9.02 0.79 -11.85
N PRO A 75 7.94 1.54 -11.55
CA PRO A 75 7.71 2.84 -12.16
C PRO A 75 8.85 3.81 -11.85
N THR A 76 9.27 4.58 -12.84
CA THR A 76 10.20 5.71 -12.69
C THR A 76 9.43 7.01 -12.91
N PRO A 77 9.59 8.05 -12.07
CA PRO A 77 8.99 9.36 -12.34
C PRO A 77 9.51 9.94 -13.66
N LEU A 78 8.60 10.40 -14.51
CA LEU A 78 8.89 11.00 -15.82
C LEU A 78 8.64 12.51 -15.83
N SER A 79 7.99 13.04 -14.81
CA SER A 79 7.77 14.47 -14.64
C SER A 79 7.95 14.88 -13.19
N GLU A 80 8.19 16.16 -12.97
CA GLU A 80 7.92 16.77 -11.67
C GLU A 80 6.40 16.77 -11.40
N PRO A 81 5.97 16.82 -10.13
CA PRO A 81 4.56 16.98 -9.79
C PRO A 81 3.96 18.30 -10.32
N VAL A 82 2.87 18.21 -11.09
CA VAL A 82 2.13 19.35 -11.64
C VAL A 82 0.88 19.59 -10.80
N THR A 83 0.63 20.83 -10.36
CA THR A 83 -0.54 21.18 -9.56
C THR A 83 -1.44 22.17 -10.29
N ALA A 84 -2.71 21.83 -10.46
CA ALA A 84 -3.74 22.72 -11.01
C ALA A 84 -5.12 22.32 -10.45
N ASP A 85 -5.98 23.31 -10.20
CA ASP A 85 -7.40 23.11 -9.83
C ASP A 85 -7.63 22.16 -8.63
N GLY A 86 -6.76 22.22 -7.62
CA GLY A 86 -6.88 21.38 -6.41
C GLY A 86 -6.48 19.91 -6.62
N VAL A 87 -5.80 19.61 -7.72
CA VAL A 87 -5.26 18.30 -8.06
C VAL A 87 -3.75 18.43 -8.28
N THR A 88 -2.99 17.45 -7.83
CA THR A 88 -1.58 17.28 -8.21
C THR A 88 -1.41 15.97 -8.94
N GLY A 89 -0.73 16.01 -10.08
CA GLY A 89 -0.45 14.84 -10.90
C GLY A 89 1.05 14.65 -11.12
N VAL A 90 1.46 13.39 -11.34
CA VAL A 90 2.82 13.04 -11.75
C VAL A 90 2.76 11.97 -12.85
N LEU A 91 3.65 12.07 -13.84
CA LEU A 91 3.86 11.01 -14.82
C LEU A 91 4.86 10.01 -14.28
N VAL A 92 4.58 8.73 -14.47
CA VAL A 92 5.51 7.62 -14.22
C VAL A 92 5.59 6.71 -15.44
N SER A 93 6.70 6.00 -15.58
CA SER A 93 6.86 5.00 -16.64
C SER A 93 5.85 3.87 -16.47
N ARG A 94 5.29 3.40 -17.59
CA ARG A 94 4.47 2.18 -17.59
C ARG A 94 5.34 0.97 -17.30
N VAL A 95 4.86 0.11 -16.40
CA VAL A 95 5.43 -1.22 -16.15
C VAL A 95 4.58 -2.27 -16.85
N ALA A 96 5.22 -3.23 -17.50
CA ALA A 96 4.53 -4.25 -18.29
C ALA A 96 4.01 -5.42 -17.43
N GLY A 97 2.94 -6.04 -17.92
CA GLY A 97 2.22 -7.12 -17.24
C GLY A 97 0.95 -6.63 -16.58
N GLU A 98 0.22 -7.57 -16.00
CA GLU A 98 -1.07 -7.34 -15.38
C GLU A 98 -1.08 -7.95 -13.97
N PRO A 99 -1.86 -7.38 -13.02
CA PRO A 99 -2.03 -7.99 -11.73
C PRO A 99 -2.78 -9.32 -11.82
N ARG A 100 -2.42 -10.28 -10.98
CA ARG A 100 -3.05 -11.60 -10.95
C ARG A 100 -3.99 -11.72 -9.76
N SER A 101 -5.19 -12.27 -9.99
CA SER A 101 -6.01 -12.79 -8.91
C SER A 101 -5.56 -14.23 -8.59
N ALA A 102 -5.35 -14.52 -7.31
CA ALA A 102 -4.99 -15.85 -6.86
C ALA A 102 -5.84 -16.23 -5.65
N SER A 103 -6.33 -17.47 -5.64
CA SER A 103 -7.10 -18.02 -4.51
C SER A 103 -6.23 -18.87 -3.60
N HIS A 104 -5.15 -19.44 -4.14
CA HIS A 104 -4.21 -20.27 -3.40
C HIS A 104 -2.82 -19.65 -3.42
N TRP A 105 -2.11 -19.77 -2.28
CA TRP A 105 -0.74 -19.28 -2.17
C TRP A 105 0.18 -19.95 -3.21
N SER A 106 -0.04 -21.24 -3.49
CA SER A 106 0.71 -22.01 -4.50
C SER A 106 0.76 -21.33 -5.87
N ASP A 107 -0.27 -20.58 -6.25
CA ASP A 107 -0.42 -19.99 -7.58
C ASP A 107 0.52 -18.81 -7.81
N VAL A 108 1.04 -18.21 -6.72
CA VAL A 108 1.91 -17.03 -6.75
C VAL A 108 3.18 -17.19 -5.91
N ARG A 109 3.28 -18.30 -5.16
CA ARG A 109 4.32 -18.56 -4.14
C ARG A 109 5.73 -18.26 -4.65
N HIS A 110 6.11 -18.81 -5.80
CA HIS A 110 7.48 -18.71 -6.29
C HIS A 110 7.91 -17.26 -6.49
N GLY A 111 7.12 -16.49 -7.24
CA GLY A 111 7.42 -15.08 -7.50
C GLY A 111 7.37 -14.23 -6.24
N MET A 112 6.39 -14.47 -5.37
CA MET A 112 6.22 -13.71 -4.13
C MET A 112 7.34 -13.94 -3.11
N VAL A 113 7.78 -15.19 -2.91
CA VAL A 113 8.92 -15.50 -2.03
C VAL A 113 10.19 -14.82 -2.55
N GLN A 114 10.47 -14.94 -3.85
CA GLN A 114 11.62 -14.28 -4.47
C GLN A 114 11.57 -12.75 -4.30
N LEU A 115 10.40 -12.13 -4.47
CA LEU A 115 10.25 -10.69 -4.27
C LEU A 115 10.52 -10.28 -2.82
N LEU A 116 9.94 -10.99 -1.85
CA LEU A 116 10.17 -10.73 -0.42
C LEU A 116 11.65 -10.87 -0.05
N ASP A 117 12.33 -11.88 -0.58
CA ASP A 117 13.77 -12.09 -0.34
C ASP A 117 14.60 -10.95 -0.96
N ARG A 118 14.26 -10.50 -2.17
CA ARG A 118 14.95 -9.37 -2.82
C ARG A 118 14.77 -8.06 -2.06
N LEU A 119 13.55 -7.77 -1.59
CA LEU A 119 13.28 -6.59 -0.75
C LEU A 119 14.12 -6.65 0.54
N ARG A 120 14.18 -7.81 1.20
CA ARG A 120 15.01 -8.01 2.40
C ARG A 120 16.51 -7.90 2.16
N ALA A 121 16.97 -8.28 0.97
CA ALA A 121 18.38 -8.24 0.60
C ALA A 121 18.89 -6.83 0.29
N VAL A 122 18.00 -5.84 0.10
CA VAL A 122 18.43 -4.45 -0.13
C VAL A 122 19.16 -3.93 1.11
N HIS A 123 20.34 -3.37 0.88
CA HIS A 123 21.14 -2.74 1.94
C HIS A 123 20.76 -1.27 2.10
N ARG A 124 20.68 -0.84 3.37
CA ARG A 124 20.51 0.57 3.68
C ARG A 124 21.80 1.33 3.45
N ASP A 125 21.72 2.37 2.63
CA ASP A 125 22.82 3.23 2.22
C ASP A 125 22.36 4.70 2.15
N GLY A 126 23.22 5.59 1.63
CA GLY A 126 22.92 7.02 1.53
C GLY A 126 21.75 7.35 0.61
N ALA A 127 21.53 6.58 -0.47
CA ALA A 127 20.44 6.81 -1.41
C ALA A 127 19.10 6.38 -0.81
N THR A 128 19.07 5.20 -0.19
CA THR A 128 17.87 4.64 0.47
C THR A 128 17.57 5.28 1.82
N ALA A 129 18.49 6.03 2.41
CA ALA A 129 18.25 6.81 3.62
C ALA A 129 17.22 7.93 3.43
N ALA A 130 16.93 8.31 2.18
CA ALA A 130 15.90 9.29 1.84
C ALA A 130 14.47 8.73 1.93
N LEU A 131 14.30 7.41 2.09
CA LEU A 131 12.98 6.82 2.28
C LEU A 131 12.33 7.34 3.57
N PRO A 132 11.03 7.69 3.54
CA PRO A 132 10.34 8.19 4.70
C PRO A 132 10.17 7.10 5.77
N PRO A 133 9.91 7.49 7.02
CA PRO A 133 9.49 6.54 8.05
C PRO A 133 8.26 5.72 7.61
N VAL A 134 8.15 4.51 8.14
CA VAL A 134 6.97 3.66 7.94
C VAL A 134 5.68 4.43 8.25
N ARG A 135 4.63 4.13 7.48
CA ARG A 135 3.30 4.77 7.58
C ARG A 135 3.26 6.28 7.31
N SER A 136 4.29 6.92 6.76
CA SER A 136 4.22 8.35 6.41
C SER A 136 3.02 8.72 5.52
N TRP A 137 2.48 7.77 4.75
CA TRP A 137 1.27 7.95 3.94
C TRP A 137 -0.03 8.06 4.76
N CYS A 138 -0.05 7.52 5.98
CA CYS A 138 -1.20 7.55 6.88
C CYS A 138 -0.91 8.25 8.22
N GLY A 139 0.08 9.15 8.25
CA GLY A 139 0.39 10.00 9.41
C GLY A 139 1.68 9.66 10.15
N GLY A 140 2.43 8.65 9.71
CA GLY A 140 3.75 8.28 10.23
C GLY A 140 3.76 8.11 11.75
N ALA A 141 4.65 8.82 12.43
CA ALA A 141 4.76 8.81 13.89
C ALA A 141 3.49 9.32 14.60
N SER A 142 2.66 10.14 13.95
CA SER A 142 1.40 10.63 14.51
C SER A 142 0.23 9.66 14.33
N TRP A 143 0.39 8.59 13.54
CA TRP A 143 -0.67 7.62 13.27
C TRP A 143 -1.29 7.02 14.54
N PRO A 144 -0.54 6.60 15.57
CA PRO A 144 -1.13 6.07 16.80
C PRO A 144 -2.05 7.08 17.52
N ALA A 145 -1.62 8.34 17.59
CA ALA A 145 -2.42 9.42 18.20
C ALA A 145 -3.67 9.71 17.37
N LEU A 146 -3.53 9.77 16.03
CA LEU A 146 -4.65 9.93 15.11
C LEU A 146 -5.69 8.82 15.27
N VAL A 147 -5.26 7.57 15.37
CA VAL A 147 -6.17 6.44 15.63
C VAL A 147 -6.87 6.62 16.97
N ARG A 148 -6.13 6.89 18.05
CA ARG A 148 -6.69 7.01 19.40
C ARG A 148 -7.68 8.17 19.55
N GLU A 149 -7.33 9.34 19.01
CA GLU A 149 -8.02 10.59 19.30
C GLU A 149 -9.12 10.90 18.30
N GLN A 150 -8.98 10.45 17.04
CA GLN A 150 -9.91 10.78 15.98
C GLN A 150 -10.67 9.55 15.49
N LEU A 151 -9.99 8.42 15.23
CA LEU A 151 -10.65 7.29 14.59
C LEU A 151 -11.41 6.38 15.57
N ALA A 152 -10.79 5.99 16.67
CA ALA A 152 -11.36 5.07 17.66
C ALA A 152 -12.66 5.58 18.31
N PRO A 153 -12.85 6.88 18.58
CA PRO A 153 -14.13 7.40 19.08
C PRO A 153 -15.31 7.14 18.14
N ARG A 154 -15.07 7.03 16.83
CA ARG A 154 -16.09 6.77 15.80
C ARG A 154 -16.46 5.28 15.68
N LEU A 155 -15.70 4.38 16.31
CA LEU A 155 -15.98 2.95 16.31
C LEU A 155 -17.00 2.56 17.40
N PRO A 156 -17.77 1.47 17.20
CA PRO A 156 -18.56 0.84 18.25
C PRO A 156 -17.69 0.45 19.47
N PRO A 157 -18.25 0.36 20.69
CA PRO A 157 -17.48 0.14 21.92
C PRO A 157 -16.52 -1.07 21.87
N SER A 158 -16.95 -2.20 21.31
CA SER A 158 -16.14 -3.43 21.18
C SER A 158 -14.95 -3.27 20.22
N ALA A 159 -15.13 -2.50 19.15
CA ALA A 159 -14.09 -2.22 18.17
C ALA A 159 -13.14 -1.10 18.62
N ARG A 160 -13.63 -0.14 19.43
CA ARG A 160 -12.82 0.96 19.97
C ARG A 160 -11.66 0.46 20.84
N SER A 161 -11.95 -0.41 21.82
CA SER A 161 -10.91 -0.98 22.69
C SER A 161 -9.93 -1.84 21.90
N THR A 162 -10.44 -2.58 20.90
CA THR A 162 -9.62 -3.38 20.00
C THR A 162 -8.69 -2.51 19.16
N ALA A 163 -9.16 -1.39 18.61
CA ALA A 163 -8.34 -0.49 17.80
C ALA A 163 -7.13 0.06 18.58
N ALA A 164 -7.33 0.51 19.82
CA ALA A 164 -6.23 0.97 20.66
C ALA A 164 -5.21 -0.15 20.96
N ARG A 165 -5.71 -1.36 21.23
CA ARG A 165 -4.88 -2.53 21.51
C ARG A 165 -4.03 -2.94 20.30
N VAL A 166 -4.62 -3.06 19.10
CA VAL A 166 -3.85 -3.48 17.92
C VAL A 166 -2.82 -2.44 17.48
N VAL A 167 -3.04 -1.16 17.77
CA VAL A 167 -2.02 -0.12 17.59
C VAL A 167 -0.86 -0.31 18.57
N ALA A 168 -1.13 -0.63 19.84
CA ALA A 168 -0.06 -0.93 20.78
C ALA A 168 0.70 -2.22 20.37
N ASP A 169 -0.03 -3.28 20.04
CA ASP A 169 0.54 -4.57 19.63
C ASP A 169 1.49 -4.40 18.42
N VAL A 170 1.14 -3.59 17.42
CA VAL A 170 2.01 -3.40 16.23
C VAL A 170 3.26 -2.57 16.55
N LEU A 171 3.15 -1.56 17.43
CA LEU A 171 4.31 -0.74 17.81
C LEU A 171 5.31 -1.55 18.63
N GLU A 172 4.83 -2.47 19.47
CA GLU A 172 5.68 -3.42 20.20
C GLU A 172 6.38 -4.39 19.24
N ALA A 173 5.62 -4.98 18.30
CA ALA A 173 6.19 -5.88 17.29
C ALA A 173 7.29 -5.21 16.45
N GLU A 174 7.09 -3.95 16.06
CA GLU A 174 8.08 -3.18 15.30
C GLU A 174 9.33 -2.81 16.09
N ALA A 175 9.22 -2.61 17.40
CA ALA A 175 10.36 -2.28 18.24
C ALA A 175 11.36 -3.46 18.35
N GLU A 176 10.88 -4.69 18.18
CA GLU A 176 11.68 -5.91 18.21
C GLU A 176 12.22 -6.33 16.83
N ALA A 177 11.76 -5.69 15.75
CA ALA A 177 12.02 -6.16 14.39
C ALA A 177 13.27 -5.52 13.78
N ASP A 178 14.09 -6.36 13.13
CA ASP A 178 15.14 -5.86 12.23
C ASP A 178 14.49 -5.28 10.97
N ALA A 179 14.74 -3.99 10.75
CA ALA A 179 14.16 -3.27 9.63
C ALA A 179 14.82 -3.67 8.30
N CYS A 180 14.01 -3.95 7.28
CA CYS A 180 14.44 -4.09 5.90
C CYS A 180 13.65 -3.13 4.99
N LEU A 181 13.99 -3.09 3.70
CA LEU A 181 13.14 -2.43 2.72
C LEU A 181 11.82 -3.20 2.65
N VAL A 182 10.71 -2.47 2.78
CA VAL A 182 9.36 -2.98 2.53
C VAL A 182 8.71 -2.15 1.43
N HIS A 183 7.82 -2.77 0.67
CA HIS A 183 6.93 -2.11 -0.28
C HIS A 183 5.91 -1.22 0.46
N GLY A 184 5.41 -1.68 1.61
CA GLY A 184 4.48 -0.92 2.46
C GLY A 184 3.00 -1.08 2.08
N ASP A 185 2.72 -1.59 0.87
CA ASP A 185 1.37 -1.95 0.41
C ASP A 185 1.40 -3.19 -0.52
N LEU A 186 2.06 -4.28 -0.10
CA LEU A 186 2.31 -5.44 -0.97
C LEU A 186 1.09 -6.35 -1.14
N GLY A 187 0.06 -5.87 -1.84
CA GLY A 187 -1.05 -6.68 -2.32
C GLY A 187 -0.77 -7.31 -3.69
N LEU A 188 -1.47 -8.40 -4.04
CA LEU A 188 -1.35 -9.03 -5.37
C LEU A 188 -1.71 -8.08 -6.53
N HIS A 189 -2.50 -7.03 -6.26
CA HIS A 189 -2.84 -6.03 -7.26
C HIS A 189 -1.66 -5.12 -7.65
N ASN A 190 -0.59 -5.10 -6.84
CA ASN A 190 0.61 -4.28 -7.07
C ASN A 190 1.78 -5.07 -7.67
N VAL A 191 1.63 -6.38 -7.79
CA VAL A 191 2.63 -7.24 -8.42
C VAL A 191 2.13 -7.58 -9.82
N LEU A 192 3.01 -7.57 -10.82
CA LEU A 192 2.65 -7.78 -12.22
C LEU A 192 3.23 -9.10 -12.73
N TRP A 193 2.41 -9.80 -13.49
CA TRP A 193 2.73 -11.07 -14.15
C TRP A 193 2.58 -10.93 -15.66
N PRO A 194 3.23 -11.81 -16.44
CA PRO A 194 3.02 -11.86 -17.87
C PRO A 194 1.62 -12.39 -18.21
N ASP A 195 1.10 -11.96 -19.37
CA ASP A 195 -0.26 -12.28 -19.85
C ASP A 195 -0.49 -13.79 -20.11
N ALA A 196 0.56 -14.61 -20.18
CA ALA A 196 0.46 -16.05 -20.38
C ALA A 196 1.60 -16.82 -19.69
N GLY A 197 1.25 -17.81 -18.86
CA GLY A 197 2.15 -18.83 -18.32
C GLY A 197 2.13 -18.95 -16.79
N ASP A 198 2.11 -20.18 -16.31
CA ASP A 198 2.11 -20.53 -14.87
C ASP A 198 3.52 -20.43 -14.24
N ASP A 199 4.58 -20.27 -15.07
CA ASP A 199 5.99 -20.32 -14.65
C ASP A 199 6.83 -19.10 -15.03
N ALA A 200 6.26 -18.12 -15.73
CA ALA A 200 6.99 -16.91 -16.06
C ALA A 200 7.00 -15.99 -14.82
N GLY A 201 8.20 -15.72 -14.32
CA GLY A 201 8.42 -14.90 -13.13
C GLY A 201 7.79 -13.51 -13.22
N LEU A 202 7.80 -12.78 -12.11
CA LEU A 202 7.23 -11.44 -12.01
C LEU A 202 7.78 -10.51 -13.09
N THR A 203 6.91 -9.75 -13.76
CA THR A 203 7.28 -8.76 -14.79
C THR A 203 7.40 -7.35 -14.24
N GLY A 204 6.92 -7.11 -13.02
CA GLY A 204 7.02 -5.79 -12.42
C GLY A 204 6.39 -5.67 -11.04
N LEU A 205 6.64 -4.52 -10.42
CA LEU A 205 6.07 -4.11 -9.14
C LEU A 205 5.67 -2.64 -9.26
N ILE A 206 4.43 -2.30 -8.93
CA ILE A 206 3.86 -0.94 -9.04
C ILE A 206 3.41 -0.44 -7.66
N ASP A 207 3.04 0.85 -7.58
CA ASP A 207 2.59 1.49 -6.33
C ASP A 207 3.61 1.38 -5.17
N VAL A 208 4.89 1.51 -5.52
CA VAL A 208 6.06 1.47 -4.61
C VAL A 208 6.21 2.72 -3.73
N ASP A 209 5.25 3.64 -3.76
CA ASP A 209 5.35 4.97 -3.13
C ASP A 209 5.13 4.98 -1.60
N HIS A 210 4.80 3.81 -1.05
CA HIS A 210 4.71 3.54 0.38
C HIS A 210 5.97 2.85 0.94
N ALA A 211 7.00 2.66 0.11
CA ALA A 211 8.22 1.98 0.52
C ALA A 211 8.93 2.68 1.67
N ALA A 212 9.44 1.88 2.60
CA ALA A 212 10.09 2.35 3.82
C ALA A 212 11.07 1.30 4.37
N TRP A 213 11.90 1.72 5.33
CA TRP A 213 12.62 0.79 6.21
C TRP A 213 11.72 0.42 7.38
N ALA A 214 11.27 -0.83 7.45
CA ALA A 214 10.32 -1.30 8.45
C ALA A 214 10.44 -2.81 8.73
N ASP A 215 9.63 -3.31 9.67
CA ASP A 215 9.48 -4.76 9.89
C ASP A 215 9.05 -5.46 8.57
N PRO A 216 9.76 -6.50 8.09
CA PRO A 216 9.33 -7.30 6.93
C PRO A 216 7.91 -7.86 7.04
N ALA A 217 7.35 -7.95 8.26
CA ALA A 217 5.97 -8.35 8.49
C ALA A 217 4.94 -7.44 7.81
N VAL A 218 5.29 -6.18 7.52
CA VAL A 218 4.42 -5.23 6.81
C VAL A 218 3.98 -5.79 5.46
N ASP A 219 4.90 -6.38 4.69
CA ASP A 219 4.63 -6.89 3.34
C ASP A 219 4.01 -8.29 3.35
N VAL A 220 4.15 -9.03 4.45
CA VAL A 220 3.49 -10.34 4.63
C VAL A 220 2.04 -10.16 5.09
N ALA A 221 1.71 -9.07 5.79
CA ALA A 221 0.38 -8.84 6.35
C ALA A 221 -0.77 -8.84 5.33
N PRO A 222 -0.66 -8.21 4.14
CA PRO A 222 -1.67 -8.34 3.08
C PRO A 222 -1.82 -9.79 2.60
N LEU A 223 -0.73 -10.55 2.52
CA LEU A 223 -0.74 -11.96 2.10
C LEU A 223 -1.46 -12.84 3.12
N VAL A 224 -1.29 -12.59 4.42
CA VAL A 224 -2.10 -13.24 5.47
C VAL A 224 -3.58 -12.96 5.23
N GLY A 225 -3.93 -11.76 4.77
CA GLY A 225 -5.31 -11.42 4.42
C GLY A 225 -5.85 -12.09 3.18
N ALA A 226 -5.01 -12.37 2.19
CA ALA A 226 -5.39 -13.02 0.94
C ALA A 226 -5.49 -14.55 1.10
N PHE A 227 -4.52 -15.18 1.77
CA PHE A 227 -4.35 -16.64 1.76
C PHE A 227 -4.55 -17.31 3.13
N GLY A 228 -4.51 -16.53 4.22
CA GLY A 228 -4.52 -17.07 5.57
C GLY A 228 -3.17 -17.64 6.00
N VAL A 229 -2.98 -17.76 7.32
CA VAL A 229 -1.72 -18.19 7.94
C VAL A 229 -1.32 -19.61 7.53
N GLN A 230 -2.30 -20.52 7.43
CA GLN A 230 -2.03 -21.94 7.19
C GLN A 230 -1.35 -22.18 5.83
N GLN A 231 -1.70 -21.41 4.80
CA GLN A 231 -1.09 -21.54 3.48
C GLN A 231 0.33 -20.97 3.44
N LEU A 232 0.62 -19.94 4.23
CA LEU A 232 1.91 -19.24 4.27
C LEU A 232 2.95 -19.93 5.17
N ALA A 233 2.50 -20.74 6.14
CA ALA A 233 3.36 -21.30 7.19
C ALA A 233 4.49 -22.21 6.70
N ALA A 234 4.43 -22.71 5.46
CA ALA A 234 5.52 -23.49 4.88
C ALA A 234 6.70 -22.64 4.38
N ASP A 235 6.47 -21.34 4.14
CA ASP A 235 7.43 -20.44 3.46
C ASP A 235 7.76 -19.19 4.27
N VAL A 236 6.97 -18.91 5.29
CA VAL A 236 7.13 -17.74 6.16
C VAL A 236 7.44 -18.24 7.55
N GLU A 237 8.59 -17.80 8.08
CA GLU A 237 9.03 -18.13 9.43
C GLU A 237 7.95 -17.81 10.48
N PRO A 238 7.74 -18.68 11.50
CA PRO A 238 6.64 -18.54 12.44
C PRO A 238 6.57 -17.19 13.15
N ASP A 239 7.73 -16.63 13.55
CA ASP A 239 7.80 -15.34 14.22
C ASP A 239 7.41 -14.18 13.31
N LEU A 240 7.85 -14.23 12.05
CA LEU A 240 7.48 -13.25 11.04
C LEU A 240 5.98 -13.31 10.74
N LEU A 241 5.44 -14.53 10.60
CA LEU A 241 4.02 -14.75 10.34
C LEU A 241 3.15 -14.25 11.50
N HIS A 242 3.61 -14.46 12.73
CA HIS A 242 2.98 -13.93 13.94
C HIS A 242 2.91 -12.40 13.92
N ARG A 243 4.03 -11.71 13.65
CA ARG A 243 4.04 -10.25 13.51
C ARG A 243 3.17 -9.79 12.34
N ALA A 244 3.16 -10.51 11.22
CA ALA A 244 2.33 -10.19 10.06
C ALA A 244 0.82 -10.21 10.38
N MET A 245 0.36 -11.14 11.23
CA MET A 245 -1.01 -11.13 11.75
C MET A 245 -1.31 -9.84 12.54
N VAL A 246 -0.37 -9.39 13.36
CA VAL A 246 -0.50 -8.14 14.14
C VAL A 246 -0.56 -6.93 13.20
N HIS A 247 0.33 -6.84 12.22
CA HIS A 247 0.29 -5.80 11.20
C HIS A 247 -1.04 -5.82 10.42
N ARG A 248 -1.51 -6.99 10.00
CA ARG A 248 -2.78 -7.16 9.27
C ARG A 248 -3.96 -6.55 10.02
N ALA A 249 -3.98 -6.70 11.34
CA ALA A 249 -5.04 -6.17 12.19
C ALA A 249 -5.15 -4.63 12.14
N THR A 250 -4.13 -3.94 11.62
CA THR A 250 -4.07 -2.48 11.55
C THR A 250 -4.34 -1.91 10.15
N LEU A 251 -4.33 -2.73 9.09
CA LEU A 251 -4.37 -2.23 7.70
C LEU A 251 -5.57 -1.30 7.43
N SER A 252 -6.77 -1.69 7.85
CA SER A 252 -7.95 -0.83 7.68
C SER A 252 -7.93 0.43 8.54
N LEU A 253 -7.21 0.45 9.67
CA LEU A 253 -6.98 1.67 10.46
C LEU A 253 -5.99 2.62 9.77
N GLN A 254 -5.00 2.08 9.05
CA GLN A 254 -4.08 2.89 8.24
C GLN A 254 -4.82 3.55 7.07
N VAL A 255 -5.69 2.81 6.35
CA VAL A 255 -6.56 3.39 5.31
C VAL A 255 -7.48 4.46 5.89
N ALA A 256 -8.11 4.20 7.04
CA ALA A 256 -8.97 5.19 7.71
C ALA A 256 -8.20 6.46 8.10
N ALA A 257 -6.95 6.33 8.55
CA ALA A 257 -6.09 7.45 8.90
C ALA A 257 -5.69 8.28 7.67
N ALA A 258 -5.25 7.63 6.60
CA ALA A 258 -4.94 8.32 5.34
C ALA A 258 -6.18 9.03 4.76
N ALA A 259 -7.35 8.40 4.86
CA ALA A 259 -8.63 9.01 4.45
C ALA A 259 -9.01 10.22 5.29
N GLU A 260 -8.84 10.17 6.61
CA GLU A 260 -9.05 11.34 7.50
C GLU A 260 -8.12 12.50 7.12
N LEU A 261 -6.82 12.21 6.93
CA LEU A 261 -5.83 13.23 6.54
C LEU A 261 -6.14 13.86 5.19
N ALA A 262 -6.62 13.07 4.23
CA ALA A 262 -7.00 13.53 2.90
C ALA A 262 -8.38 14.22 2.85
N GLY A 263 -9.15 14.21 3.94
CA GLY A 263 -10.52 14.72 3.97
C GLY A 263 -11.55 13.82 3.25
N ARG A 264 -11.24 12.54 3.05
CA ARG A 264 -12.09 11.54 2.36
C ARG A 264 -13.02 10.84 3.34
N THR A 265 -14.03 11.56 3.83
CA THR A 265 -14.95 11.06 4.87
C THR A 265 -15.60 9.71 4.53
N ALA A 266 -16.09 9.52 3.29
CA ALA A 266 -16.73 8.27 2.89
C ALA A 266 -15.76 7.06 2.94
N LEU A 267 -14.52 7.24 2.46
CA LEU A 267 -13.48 6.21 2.52
C LEU A 267 -13.07 5.89 3.95
N ARG A 268 -12.92 6.93 4.79
CA ARG A 268 -12.64 6.76 6.23
C ARG A 268 -13.71 5.91 6.88
N ASP A 269 -14.98 6.27 6.70
CA ASP A 269 -16.10 5.59 7.35
C ASP A 269 -16.24 4.15 6.85
N HIS A 270 -16.00 3.90 5.55
CA HIS A 270 -15.93 2.55 4.98
C HIS A 270 -14.80 1.71 5.61
N ALA A 271 -13.61 2.29 5.77
CA ALA A 271 -12.48 1.61 6.38
C ALA A 271 -12.74 1.30 7.88
N LEU A 272 -13.35 2.22 8.62
CA LEU A 272 -13.76 1.99 10.01
C LEU A 272 -14.87 0.93 10.13
N ALA A 273 -15.83 0.90 9.20
CA ALA A 273 -16.83 -0.16 9.13
C ALA A 273 -16.18 -1.53 8.90
N THR A 274 -15.14 -1.61 8.07
CA THR A 274 -14.35 -2.83 7.87
C THR A 274 -13.65 -3.28 9.15
N VAL A 275 -13.07 -2.36 9.93
CA VAL A 275 -12.50 -2.68 11.25
C VAL A 275 -13.57 -3.25 12.17
N ALA A 276 -14.71 -2.55 12.33
CA ALA A 276 -15.79 -2.98 13.21
C ALA A 276 -16.34 -4.37 12.84
N ARG A 277 -16.53 -4.61 11.54
CA ARG A 277 -16.98 -5.91 11.01
C ARG A 277 -15.99 -7.03 11.32
N ARG A 278 -14.70 -6.84 11.01
CA ARG A 278 -13.65 -7.85 11.29
C ARG A 278 -13.48 -8.14 12.78
N VAL A 279 -13.68 -7.13 13.64
CA VAL A 279 -13.71 -7.34 15.10
C VAL A 279 -14.90 -8.23 15.49
N ALA A 280 -16.10 -7.93 14.98
CA ALA A 280 -17.32 -8.69 15.30
C ALA A 280 -17.25 -10.14 14.80
N GLU A 281 -16.67 -10.37 13.62
CA GLU A 281 -16.48 -11.69 13.02
C GLU A 281 -15.27 -12.45 13.59
N GLY A 282 -14.41 -11.79 14.38
CA GLY A 282 -13.18 -12.39 14.89
C GLY A 282 -12.06 -12.55 13.85
N THR A 283 -12.20 -11.97 12.66
CA THR A 283 -11.31 -12.13 11.49
C THR A 283 -10.26 -11.02 11.36
N LEU A 284 -10.03 -10.24 12.43
CA LEU A 284 -9.15 -9.07 12.41
C LEU A 284 -7.68 -9.41 12.17
N TYR A 285 -7.17 -10.49 12.75
CA TYR A 285 -5.76 -10.89 12.63
C TYR A 285 -5.51 -11.83 11.46
N GLU A 286 -6.49 -12.66 11.10
CA GLU A 286 -6.40 -13.64 10.04
C GLU A 286 -7.84 -13.99 9.55
N PRO A 287 -8.05 -14.30 8.25
CA PRO A 287 -9.39 -14.56 7.68
C PRO A 287 -10.22 -15.68 8.34
N HIS A 288 -9.59 -16.73 8.85
CA HIS A 288 -10.23 -17.88 9.50
C HIS A 288 -10.33 -17.77 11.03
N GLY A 289 -10.00 -16.61 11.59
CA GLY A 289 -10.21 -16.30 13.01
C GLY A 289 -9.09 -16.73 13.94
N LEU A 290 -7.95 -17.18 13.40
CA LEU A 290 -6.76 -17.43 14.21
C LEU A 290 -6.25 -16.11 14.82
N ARG A 291 -5.77 -16.20 16.07
CA ARG A 291 -5.20 -15.06 16.80
C ARG A 291 -3.72 -15.29 17.09
N PRO A 292 -2.90 -14.22 17.04
CA PRO A 292 -1.53 -14.29 17.51
C PRO A 292 -1.52 -14.75 18.98
N HIS A 293 -0.67 -15.74 19.30
CA HIS A 293 -0.44 -16.14 20.68
C HIS A 293 0.28 -15.00 21.40
N ARG A 294 -0.19 -14.59 22.58
CA ARG A 294 0.60 -13.67 23.40
C ARG A 294 1.91 -14.36 23.77
N ARG A 295 3.04 -13.75 23.42
CA ARG A 295 4.33 -14.16 23.97
C ARG A 295 4.25 -14.04 25.50
N PRO A 296 4.72 -15.05 26.25
CA PRO A 296 4.72 -15.03 27.72
C PRO A 296 5.57 -13.89 28.28
#